data_AF-A0A1V5MUU7-F1
#
_entry.id   AF-A0A1V5MUU7-F1
#
_cell.length_a   1.000
_cell.length_b   1.000
_cell.length_c   1.000
_cell.angle_alpha   90.00
_cell.angle_beta   90.00
_cell.angle_gamma   90.00
#
_symmetry.space_group_name_H-M   'P 1'
#
loop_
_entity.id
_entity.type
_entity.pdbx_description
1 polymer ?
#
loop_
_entity_poly.entity_id
_entity_poly.type
_entity_poly.pdbx_seq_one_letter_code
_entity_poly.pdbx_strand_id
1 'polypeptide(L)' 'MLLLIGQYDYTENKKAMHRLAALCPEASIQLLPEAGHFTVMESPKPFMKHLQDFLEKNSSPSTPQH' A
#
# COMPACT_ATOMS: atom_id res chain seq x y z
N MET A 1 7.49 -1.47 -4.26
CA MET A 1 6.30 -0.62 -4.54
C MET A 1 5.16 -1.02 -3.60
N LEU A 2 4.41 -0.06 -3.02
CA LEU A 2 3.25 -0.34 -2.16
C LEU A 2 1.94 -0.10 -2.92
N LEU A 3 1.04 -1.08 -2.90
CA LEU A 3 -0.29 -1.01 -3.50
C LEU A 3 -1.34 -1.22 -2.41
N LEU A 4 -2.10 -0.18 -2.08
CA LEU A 4 -3.15 -0.21 -1.05
C LEU A 4 -4.52 -0.31 -1.73
N ILE A 5 -5.28 -1.36 -1.43
CA ILE A 5 -6.57 -1.66 -2.07
C ILE A 5 -7.65 -1.73 -0.99
N GLY A 6 -8.78 -1.03 -1.17
CA GLY A 6 -9.93 -1.18 -0.29
C GLY A 6 -10.59 -2.55 -0.42
N GLN A 7 -10.98 -3.16 0.69
CA GLN A 7 -11.71 -4.43 0.72
C GLN A 7 -12.96 -4.41 -0.19
N TYR A 8 -13.69 -3.29 -0.16
CA TYR A 8 -14.93 -3.03 -0.89
C TYR A 8 -14.74 -2.17 -2.14
N ASP A 9 -13.50 -1.97 -2.62
CA ASP A 9 -13.27 -1.36 -3.93
C ASP A 9 -13.63 -2.37 -5.03
N TYR A 10 -14.88 -2.28 -5.50
CA TYR A 10 -15.41 -3.11 -6.59
C TYR A 10 -15.16 -2.50 -7.99
N THR A 11 -14.36 -1.43 -8.08
CA THR A 11 -14.01 -0.85 -9.37
C THR A 11 -12.97 -1.71 -10.11
N GLU A 12 -12.77 -1.43 -11.40
CA GLU A 12 -11.73 -2.10 -12.19
C GLU A 12 -10.31 -1.80 -11.69
N ASN A 13 -10.13 -0.81 -10.81
CA ASN A 13 -8.82 -0.48 -10.22
C ASN A 13 -8.26 -1.63 -9.39
N LYS A 14 -9.10 -2.34 -8.63
CA LYS A 14 -8.66 -3.51 -7.86
C LYS A 14 -8.03 -4.58 -8.76
N LYS A 15 -8.68 -4.91 -9.88
CA LYS A 15 -8.15 -5.87 -10.86
C LYS A 15 -6.87 -5.34 -11.52
N ALA A 16 -6.82 -4.06 -11.87
CA ALA A 16 -5.64 -3.43 -12.44
C ALA A 16 -4.43 -3.48 -11.48
N MET A 17 -4.63 -3.21 -10.19
CA MET A 17 -3.57 -3.27 -9.18
C MET A 17 -3.06 -4.70 -8.97
N HIS A 18 -3.93 -5.71 -8.99
CA HIS A 18 -3.50 -7.12 -8.98
C HIS A 18 -2.66 -7.48 -10.21
N ARG A 19 -3.05 -7.02 -11.41
CA ARG A 19 -2.25 -7.22 -12.64
C ARG A 19 -0.90 -6.52 -12.55
N LEU A 20 -0.87 -5.29 -12.04
CA LEU A 20 0.38 -4.54 -11.86
C LEU A 20 1.33 -5.24 -10.90
N ALA A 21 0.82 -5.78 -9.79
CA ALA A 21 1.64 -6.53 -8.85
C ALA A 21 2.21 -7.82 -9.45
N ALA A 22 1.44 -8.51 -10.30
CA ALA A 22 1.94 -9.69 -11.01
C ALA A 22 3.10 -9.38 -11.97
N LEU A 23 3.21 -8.13 -12.45
CA LEU A 23 4.29 -7.67 -13.34
C LEU A 23 5.49 -7.09 -12.58
N CYS A 24 5.35 -6.79 -11.28
CA CYS A 24 6.38 -6.14 -10.48
C CYS A 24 6.69 -7.00 -9.24
N PRO A 25 7.77 -7.81 -9.25
CA PRO A 25 8.10 -8.72 -8.15
C PRO A 25 8.30 -8.04 -6.79
N GLU A 26 8.66 -6.75 -6.79
CA GLU A 26 8.84 -5.94 -5.57
C GLU A 26 7.56 -5.22 -5.11
N ALA A 27 6.43 -5.49 -5.77
CA ALA A 27 5.14 -4.95 -5.36
C ALA A 27 4.61 -5.69 -4.13
N SER A 28 4.15 -4.93 -3.14
CA SER A 28 3.40 -5.45 -2.01
C SER A 28 1.97 -4.94 -2.09
N ILE A 29 1.00 -5.85 -2.16
CA ILE A 29 -0.42 -5.53 -2.07
C ILE A 29 -0.85 -5.64 -0.61
N GLN A 30 -1.51 -4.61 -0.10
CA GLN A 30 -2.20 -4.65 1.19
C GLN A 30 -3.68 -4.33 0.99
N LEU A 31 -4.53 -5.19 1.55
CA LEU A 31 -5.97 -4.96 1.59
C LEU A 31 -6.33 -4.17 2.86
N LEU A 32 -6.97 -3.02 2.67
CA LEU A 32 -7.44 -2.18 3.76
C LEU A 32 -8.85 -2.62 4.17
N PRO A 33 -9.06 -3.07 5.42
CA PRO A 33 -10.37 -3.51 5.88
C PRO A 33 -11.34 -2.33 5.86
N GLU A 34 -12.61 -2.63 5.58
CA GLU A 34 -13.72 -1.65 5.64
C GLU A 34 -13.60 -0.43 4.71
N ALA A 35 -12.64 -0.43 3.77
CA ALA A 35 -12.43 0.66 2.82
C ALA A 35 -12.94 0.30 1.41
N GLY A 36 -13.43 1.32 0.70
CA GLY A 36 -13.76 1.30 -0.72
C GLY A 36 -12.66 1.96 -1.55
N HIS A 37 -13.04 2.76 -2.54
CA HIS A 37 -12.10 3.36 -3.48
C HIS A 37 -11.25 4.49 -2.87
N PHE A 38 -11.79 5.23 -1.90
CA PHE A 38 -11.14 6.39 -1.31
C PHE A 38 -10.42 6.03 0.00
N THR A 39 -9.50 5.07 -0.09
CA THR A 39 -8.93 4.36 1.06
C THR A 39 -8.31 5.25 2.14
N VAL A 40 -7.67 6.36 1.76
CA VAL A 40 -7.06 7.28 2.73
C VAL A 40 -8.12 8.02 3.57
N MET A 41 -9.29 8.29 3.01
CA MET A 41 -10.40 8.95 3.69
C MET A 41 -11.22 7.96 4.53
N GLU A 42 -11.44 6.76 4.00
CA GLU A 42 -12.31 5.74 4.61
C GLU A 42 -11.57 4.93 5.68
N SER A 43 -10.26 4.73 5.55
CA SER A 43 -9.43 3.97 6.49
C SER A 43 -8.07 4.62 6.72
N PRO A 44 -8.03 5.86 7.25
CA PRO A 44 -6.80 6.64 7.40
C PRO A 44 -5.77 5.95 8.32
N LYS A 45 -6.22 5.32 9.42
CA LYS A 45 -5.31 4.67 10.38
C LYS A 45 -4.60 3.45 9.76
N PRO A 46 -5.31 2.45 9.19
CA PRO A 46 -4.66 1.38 8.46
C PRO A 46 -3.79 1.87 7.29
N PHE A 47 -4.27 2.85 6.52
CA PHE A 47 -3.52 3.42 5.40
C PHE A 47 -2.16 3.97 5.86
N MET A 48 -2.16 4.85 6.87
CA MET A 48 -0.94 5.48 7.38
C MET A 48 0.01 4.45 7.98
N LYS A 49 -0.51 3.44 8.69
CA LYS A 49 0.31 2.36 9.22
C LYS A 49 1.07 1.62 8.11
N HIS A 50 0.39 1.18 7.06
CA HIS A 50 1.05 0.48 5.96
C HIS A 50 2.04 1.36 5.21
N LEU A 51 1.75 2.66 5.06
CA LEU A 51 2.67 3.61 4.47
C LEU A 51 3.95 3.76 5.30
N GLN A 52 3.81 3.95 6.61
CA GLN A 52 4.94 4.06 7.53
C GLN A 52 5.79 2.78 7.52
N ASP A 53 5.17 1.61 7.68
CA ASP A 53 5.86 0.32 7.68
C ASP A 53 6.64 0.10 6.36
N PHE A 54 6.07 0.54 5.23
CA PHE A 54 6.75 0.48 3.93
C PHE A 54 7.94 1.44 3.87
N LEU A 55 7.80 2.67 4.34
CA LEU A 55 8.90 3.65 4.35
C LEU A 55 10.04 3.19 5.25
N GLU A 56 9.75 2.71 6.45
CA GLU A 56 10.76 2.19 7.39
C GLU A 56 11.54 1.02 6.78
N LYS A 57 10.86 0.09 6.11
CA LYS A 57 11.51 -1.06 5.44
C LYS A 57 12.45 -0.63 4.31
N ASN A 58 12.14 0.46 3.61
CA ASN A 58 12.90 0.92 2.45
C ASN A 58 13.83 2.11 2.75
N SER A 59 13.79 2.62 3.97
CA SER A 59 14.76 3.59 4.45
C SER A 59 16.10 2.87 4.60
N SER A 60 17.12 3.29 3.85
CA SER A 60 18.49 2.85 4.12
C SER A 60 18.87 3.30 5.54
N PRO A 61 19.63 2.50 6.32
CA PRO A 61 20.17 3.01 7.57
C PRO A 61 20.97 4.26 7.25
N SER A 62 20.56 5.39 7.80
CA SER A 62 21.31 6.64 7.72
C SER A 62 22.71 6.35 8.26
N THR A 63 23.72 6.36 7.39
CA THR A 63 25.12 6.27 7.77
C THR A 63 25.37 7.31 8.86
N PRO A 64 25.84 6.94 10.07
CA PRO A 64 26.19 7.93 11.07
C PRO A 64 27.28 8.82 10.48
N GLN A 65 27.02 10.12 10.36
CA GLN A 65 28.09 11.09 10.12
C GLN A 65 28.85 11.24 11.44
N HIS A 66 30.05 10.68 11.48
CA HIS A 66 31.05 10.91 12.52
C HIS A 66 31.67 12.30 12.40
#